data_AF-A0A175VEJ0-F1
#
_entry.id   AF-A0A175VEJ0-F1
#
_cell.length_a   1.000
_cell.length_b   1.000
_cell.length_c   1.000
_cell.angle_alpha   90.00
_cell.angle_beta   90.00
_cell.angle_gamma   90.00
#
_symmetry.space_group_name_H-M   'P 1'
#
loop_
_entity.id
_entity.type
_entity.pdbx_description
1 polymer ?
#
loop_
_entity_poly.entity_id
_entity_poly.type
_entity_poly.pdbx_seq_one_letter_code
_entity_poly.pdbx_strand_id
1 'polypeptide(L)'
;MNIQDFMTHPEDFFRGNGDFFVVDRDWGGHNHYLSIKYLFLHVASGELTLDDIELGFYKFLLSLKKEKGDLVNFFASAVYIYSEMDRSGFKINNCVVDFFWPEKRCYLAAQDYLSKVDFYFGDEHYVEVIKDKYPKSGLGIILNDM
;
A
#
# COMPACT_ATOMS: atom_id res chain seq x y z
N MET A 1 -4.16 16.78 -3.16
CA MET A 1 -3.61 15.79 -4.11
C MET A 1 -4.21 16.06 -5.48
N ASN A 2 -3.39 16.11 -6.53
CA ASN A 2 -3.87 16.17 -7.91
C ASN A 2 -4.04 14.74 -8.42
N ILE A 3 -5.26 14.36 -8.81
CA ILE A 3 -5.57 13.01 -9.29
C ILE A 3 -4.78 12.69 -10.56
N GLN A 4 -4.58 13.68 -11.44
CA GLN A 4 -3.84 13.48 -12.68
C GLN A 4 -2.39 13.08 -12.41
N ASP A 5 -1.77 13.65 -11.37
CA ASP A 5 -0.41 13.30 -10.98
C ASP A 5 -0.37 11.86 -10.45
N PHE A 6 -1.37 11.43 -9.69
CA PHE A 6 -1.46 10.04 -9.21
C PHE A 6 -1.65 9.06 -10.37
N MET A 7 -2.50 9.38 -11.34
CA MET A 7 -2.74 8.52 -12.50
C MET A 7 -1.50 8.40 -13.40
N THR A 8 -0.67 9.45 -13.43
CA THR A 8 0.54 9.50 -14.26
C THR A 8 1.75 8.86 -13.57
N HIS A 9 1.94 9.14 -12.28
CA HIS A 9 3.09 8.72 -11.48
C HIS A 9 2.68 8.13 -10.12
N PRO A 10 1.91 7.02 -10.09
CA PRO A 10 1.45 6.43 -8.83
C PRO A 10 2.60 5.91 -7.96
N GLU A 11 3.72 5.51 -8.56
CA GLU A 11 4.91 5.08 -7.84
C GLU A 11 5.52 6.17 -6.96
N ASP A 12 5.51 7.43 -7.41
CA ASP A 12 6.03 8.55 -6.63
C ASP A 12 5.15 8.81 -5.40
N PHE A 13 3.83 8.75 -5.59
CA PHE A 13 2.86 8.82 -4.51
C PHE A 13 3.13 7.79 -3.41
N PHE A 14 3.28 6.51 -3.77
CA PHE A 14 3.50 5.45 -2.77
C PHE A 14 4.90 5.47 -2.14
N ARG A 15 5.88 6.08 -2.81
CA ARG A 15 7.19 6.38 -2.25
C ARG A 15 7.18 7.57 -1.29
N GLY A 16 6.10 8.34 -1.23
CA GLY A 16 6.05 9.62 -0.53
C GLY A 16 6.90 10.71 -1.22
N ASN A 17 7.20 10.53 -2.51
CA ASN A 17 7.91 11.50 -3.35
C ASN A 17 6.92 12.36 -4.12
N GLY A 18 7.33 13.56 -4.53
CA GLY A 18 6.50 14.48 -5.31
C GLY A 18 5.54 15.32 -4.45
N ASP A 19 4.97 16.35 -5.05
CA ASP A 19 4.08 17.32 -4.37
C ASP A 19 2.66 16.77 -4.12
N PHE A 20 2.54 15.47 -3.82
CA PHE A 20 1.25 14.83 -3.57
C PHE A 20 0.57 15.34 -2.28
N PHE A 21 1.26 16.19 -1.49
CA PHE A 21 0.73 16.88 -0.32
C PHE A 21 0.98 18.39 -0.28
N VAL A 22 -0.10 19.13 -0.01
CA VAL A 22 -0.01 20.47 0.60
C VAL A 22 0.04 20.29 2.13
N VAL A 23 1.26 20.45 2.65
CA VAL A 23 1.68 21.02 3.96
C VAL A 23 1.19 20.35 5.25
N ASP A 24 2.06 19.52 5.86
CA ASP A 24 2.82 19.95 7.05
C ASP A 24 4.12 19.14 7.21
N ARG A 25 5.25 19.81 7.44
CA ARG A 25 6.62 19.22 7.36
C ARG A 25 7.04 18.45 8.61
N ASP A 26 6.27 18.52 9.70
CA ASP A 26 6.63 17.91 10.99
C ASP A 26 6.01 16.52 11.24
N TRP A 27 5.31 15.95 10.25
CA TRP A 27 4.46 14.78 10.41
C TRP A 27 4.89 13.59 9.54
N GLY A 28 6.21 13.35 9.45
CA GLY A 28 6.87 12.45 8.48
C GLY A 28 6.31 11.04 8.29
N GLY A 29 5.54 10.49 9.23
CA GLY A 29 4.77 9.24 9.05
C GLY A 29 3.26 9.42 8.79
N HIS A 30 2.67 10.53 9.23
CA HIS A 30 1.23 10.79 9.14
C HIS A 30 0.79 11.43 7.83
N ASN A 31 1.71 12.07 7.08
CA ASN A 31 1.38 12.60 5.77
C ASN A 31 0.88 11.44 4.89
N HIS A 32 1.68 10.39 4.69
CA HIS A 32 1.33 9.28 3.79
C HIS A 32 -0.06 8.66 4.05
N TYR A 33 -0.40 8.53 5.33
CA TYR A 33 -1.72 8.11 5.77
C TYR A 33 -2.86 9.06 5.31
N LEU A 34 -2.66 10.37 5.44
CA LEU A 34 -3.62 11.36 4.92
C LEU A 34 -3.77 11.30 3.39
N SER A 35 -2.71 11.03 2.63
CA SER A 35 -2.85 10.92 1.15
C SER A 35 -3.67 9.72 0.77
N ILE A 36 -3.42 8.58 1.40
CA ILE A 36 -4.21 7.37 1.14
C ILE A 36 -5.67 7.64 1.51
N LYS A 37 -5.94 8.33 2.63
CA LYS A 37 -7.30 8.80 2.94
C LYS A 37 -7.89 9.67 1.80
N TYR A 38 -7.12 10.60 1.23
CA TYR A 38 -7.57 11.41 0.09
C TYR A 38 -7.86 10.56 -1.16
N LEU A 39 -7.04 9.55 -1.49
CA LEU A 39 -7.35 8.60 -2.57
C LEU A 39 -8.72 7.94 -2.35
N PHE A 40 -9.00 7.49 -1.13
CA PHE A 40 -10.28 6.86 -0.81
C PHE A 40 -11.45 7.86 -0.84
N LEU A 41 -11.23 9.14 -0.56
CA LEU A 41 -12.24 10.18 -0.79
C LEU A 41 -12.57 10.35 -2.29
N HIS A 42 -11.56 10.26 -3.17
CA HIS A 42 -11.78 10.29 -4.62
C HIS A 42 -12.46 9.01 -5.15
N VAL A 43 -12.27 7.87 -4.47
CA VAL A 43 -13.07 6.67 -4.73
C VAL A 43 -14.52 6.89 -4.32
N ALA A 44 -14.76 7.50 -3.16
CA ALA A 44 -16.10 7.80 -2.69
C ALA A 44 -16.83 8.84 -3.55
N SER A 45 -16.12 9.77 -4.19
CA SER A 45 -16.68 10.73 -5.16
C SER A 45 -16.90 10.14 -6.56
N GLY A 46 -16.36 8.95 -6.84
CA GLY A 46 -16.42 8.30 -8.16
C GLY A 46 -15.39 8.81 -9.17
N GLU A 47 -14.41 9.62 -8.74
CA GLU A 47 -13.31 10.10 -9.60
C GLU A 47 -12.22 9.03 -9.79
N LEU A 48 -12.12 8.09 -8.85
CA LEU A 48 -11.27 6.91 -8.92
C LEU A 48 -12.07 5.65 -8.59
N THR A 49 -11.54 4.51 -9.01
CA THR A 49 -12.00 3.18 -8.58
C THR A 49 -10.96 2.52 -7.68
N LEU A 50 -11.34 1.47 -6.97
CA LEU A 50 -10.38 0.65 -6.22
C LEU A 50 -9.40 -0.08 -7.16
N ASP A 51 -9.79 -0.35 -8.41
CA ASP A 51 -8.89 -0.93 -9.42
C ASP A 51 -7.81 0.07 -9.84
N ASP A 52 -8.12 1.37 -9.90
CA ASP A 52 -7.12 2.42 -10.18
C ASP A 52 -6.05 2.47 -9.08
N ILE A 53 -6.48 2.34 -7.81
CA ILE A 53 -5.56 2.28 -6.67
C ILE A 53 -4.74 0.98 -6.71
N GLU A 54 -5.38 -0.17 -6.95
CA GLU A 54 -4.68 -1.46 -7.09
C GLU A 54 -3.62 -1.38 -8.20
N LEU A 55 -3.98 -0.84 -9.37
CA LEU A 55 -3.09 -0.68 -10.51
C LEU A 55 -1.92 0.26 -10.20
N GLY A 56 -2.18 1.37 -9.50
CA GLY A 56 -1.14 2.28 -9.05
C GLY A 56 -0.17 1.60 -8.09
N PHE A 57 -0.69 0.82 -7.14
CA PHE A 57 0.13 0.09 -6.18
C PHE A 57 0.97 -1.00 -6.86
N TYR A 58 0.38 -1.70 -7.84
CA TYR A 58 1.09 -2.68 -8.65
C TYR A 58 2.28 -2.04 -9.39
N LYS A 59 2.10 -0.88 -10.02
CA LYS A 59 3.19 -0.13 -10.66
C LYS A 59 4.28 0.26 -9.66
N PHE A 60 3.88 0.70 -8.47
CA PHE A 60 4.81 1.00 -7.38
C PHE A 60 5.65 -0.22 -7.00
N LEU A 61 5.04 -1.39 -6.79
CA LEU A 61 5.75 -2.65 -6.49
C LEU A 61 6.78 -3.00 -7.57
N LEU A 62 6.42 -2.86 -8.85
CA LEU A 62 7.34 -3.11 -9.96
C LEU A 62 8.52 -2.13 -10.01
N SER A 63 8.38 -0.95 -9.38
CA SER A 63 9.42 0.08 -9.35
C SER A 63 10.47 -0.13 -8.24
N LEU A 64 10.23 -1.02 -7.28
CA LEU A 64 11.05 -1.13 -6.07
C LEU A 64 12.47 -1.67 -6.36
N LYS A 65 13.49 -1.04 -5.76
CA LYS A 65 14.93 -1.29 -5.97
C LYS A 65 15.59 -2.17 -4.90
N LYS A 66 14.81 -2.96 -4.15
CA LYS A 66 15.30 -3.89 -3.10
C LYS A 66 16.17 -3.22 -2.03
N GLU A 67 15.84 -1.99 -1.67
CA GLU A 67 16.53 -1.26 -0.60
C GLU A 67 15.62 -1.14 0.62
N LYS A 68 16.21 -0.89 1.81
CA LYS A 68 15.45 -0.84 3.06
C LYS A 68 14.33 0.20 3.05
N GLY A 69 14.58 1.38 2.48
CA GLY A 69 13.56 2.44 2.38
C GLY A 69 12.36 2.03 1.50
N ASP A 70 12.62 1.28 0.43
CA ASP A 70 11.59 0.77 -0.48
C ASP A 70 10.68 -0.24 0.22
N LEU A 71 11.27 -1.11 1.05
CA LEU A 71 10.53 -2.09 1.84
C LEU A 71 9.66 -1.42 2.92
N VAL A 72 10.19 -0.39 3.60
CA VAL A 72 9.41 0.41 4.56
C VAL A 72 8.24 1.09 3.87
N ASN A 73 8.47 1.75 2.73
CA ASN A 73 7.41 2.40 1.97
C ASN A 73 6.35 1.40 1.48
N PHE A 74 6.77 0.21 1.04
CA PHE A 74 5.86 -0.85 0.67
C PHE A 74 4.92 -1.24 1.81
N PHE A 75 5.47 -1.69 2.94
CA PHE A 75 4.63 -2.17 4.03
C PHE A 75 3.82 -1.05 4.70
N ALA A 76 4.37 0.17 4.82
CA ALA A 76 3.63 1.33 5.31
C ALA A 76 2.41 1.62 4.43
N SER A 77 2.60 1.68 3.11
CA SER A 77 1.51 1.93 2.15
C SER A 77 0.43 0.86 2.23
N ALA A 78 0.83 -0.42 2.33
CA ALA A 78 -0.10 -1.53 2.47
C ALA A 78 -0.93 -1.44 3.76
N VAL A 79 -0.29 -1.18 4.91
CA VAL A 79 -0.98 -1.01 6.20
C VAL A 79 -1.97 0.14 6.16
N TYR A 80 -1.61 1.26 5.54
CA TYR A 80 -2.50 2.41 5.41
C TYR A 80 -3.69 2.14 4.49
N ILE A 81 -3.48 1.44 3.37
CA ILE A 81 -4.58 1.00 2.50
C ILE A 81 -5.53 0.07 3.27
N TYR A 82 -5.01 -0.94 3.97
CA TYR A 82 -5.84 -1.85 4.77
C TYR A 82 -6.65 -1.10 5.84
N SER A 83 -6.01 -0.15 6.52
CA SER A 83 -6.66 0.66 7.55
C SER A 83 -7.79 1.54 6.99
N GLU A 84 -7.60 2.14 5.82
CA GLU A 84 -8.63 2.97 5.18
C GLU A 84 -9.75 2.13 4.54
N MET A 85 -9.44 0.94 4.02
CA MET A 85 -10.43 -0.04 3.56
C MET A 85 -11.38 -0.45 4.69
N ASP A 86 -10.82 -0.84 5.85
CA ASP A 86 -11.59 -1.22 7.02
C ASP A 86 -12.46 -0.06 7.54
N ARG A 87 -11.89 1.16 7.63
CA ARG A 87 -12.64 2.34 8.05
C ARG A 87 -13.77 2.70 7.09
N SER A 88 -13.53 2.59 5.78
CA SER A 88 -14.48 2.96 4.74
C SER A 88 -15.53 1.87 4.47
N GLY A 89 -15.43 0.72 5.13
CA GLY A 89 -16.36 -0.39 4.98
C GLY A 89 -16.07 -1.32 3.79
N PHE A 90 -14.94 -1.14 3.10
CA PHE A 90 -14.41 -2.08 2.11
C PHE A 90 -13.72 -3.23 2.86
N LYS A 91 -14.51 -4.08 3.52
CA LYS A 91 -13.99 -4.98 4.57
C LYS A 91 -12.89 -5.93 4.09
N ILE A 92 -11.87 -6.06 4.93
CA ILE A 92 -10.88 -7.15 4.94
C ILE A 92 -11.27 -8.09 6.09
N ASN A 93 -11.18 -9.41 5.88
CA ASN A 93 -11.64 -10.44 6.82
C ASN A 93 -13.15 -10.46 7.10
N ASN A 94 -13.97 -10.24 6.05
CA ASN A 94 -15.06 -11.14 5.64
C ASN A 94 -15.99 -10.52 4.55
N CYS A 95 -15.63 -10.09 3.35
CA CYS A 95 -14.44 -9.67 2.61
C CYS A 95 -15.04 -9.09 1.30
N VAL A 96 -14.61 -7.95 0.76
CA VAL A 96 -14.89 -7.61 -0.67
C VAL A 96 -13.68 -7.06 -1.42
N VAL A 97 -12.64 -6.54 -0.76
CA VAL A 97 -11.46 -6.03 -1.49
C VAL A 97 -10.17 -6.25 -0.72
N ASP A 98 -9.25 -7.00 -1.31
CA ASP A 98 -7.85 -7.10 -0.90
C ASP A 98 -6.98 -7.09 -2.16
N PHE A 99 -6.14 -6.07 -2.30
CA PHE A 99 -5.26 -5.91 -3.47
C PHE A 99 -4.25 -7.05 -3.60
N PHE A 100 -3.98 -7.76 -2.51
CA PHE A 100 -3.00 -8.84 -2.47
C PHE A 100 -3.68 -10.20 -2.39
N TRP A 101 -4.98 -10.34 -2.63
CA TRP A 101 -5.57 -11.67 -2.69
C TRP A 101 -4.87 -12.52 -3.77
N PRO A 102 -4.68 -13.85 -3.61
CA PRO A 102 -3.84 -14.66 -4.52
C PRO A 102 -4.10 -14.51 -6.03
N GLU A 103 -5.31 -14.12 -6.41
CA GLU A 103 -5.73 -13.91 -7.81
C GLU A 103 -5.40 -12.50 -8.35
N LYS A 104 -4.86 -11.60 -7.52
CA LYS A 104 -4.61 -10.20 -7.83
C LYS A 104 -3.18 -9.94 -8.27
N ARG A 105 -2.99 -8.85 -9.02
CA ARG A 105 -1.69 -8.50 -9.62
C ARG A 105 -0.67 -8.14 -8.54
N CYS A 106 -1.10 -7.45 -7.48
CA CYS A 106 -0.20 -7.07 -6.40
C CYS A 106 0.29 -8.27 -5.57
N TYR A 107 -0.46 -9.39 -5.52
CA TYR A 107 0.00 -10.60 -4.82
C TYR A 107 1.28 -11.15 -5.46
N LEU A 108 1.24 -11.38 -6.77
CA LEU A 108 2.37 -11.92 -7.52
C LEU A 108 3.57 -10.95 -7.50
N ALA A 109 3.32 -9.65 -7.66
CA ALA A 109 4.37 -8.65 -7.59
C ALA A 109 5.02 -8.55 -6.20
N ALA A 110 4.22 -8.63 -5.13
CA ALA A 110 4.72 -8.63 -3.76
C ALA A 110 5.56 -9.88 -3.46
N GLN A 111 5.09 -11.07 -3.86
CA GLN A 111 5.88 -12.31 -3.71
C GLN A 111 7.20 -12.23 -4.46
N ASP A 112 7.18 -11.80 -5.73
CA ASP A 112 8.39 -11.68 -6.54
C ASP A 112 9.39 -10.69 -5.92
N TYR A 113 8.91 -9.52 -5.47
CA TYR A 113 9.75 -8.53 -4.78
C TYR A 113 10.35 -9.09 -3.49
N LEU A 114 9.53 -9.63 -2.59
CA LEU A 114 9.97 -10.11 -1.28
C LEU A 114 10.91 -11.32 -1.39
N SER A 115 10.72 -12.20 -2.39
CA SER A 115 11.64 -13.32 -2.65
C SER A 115 13.06 -12.88 -3.04
N LYS A 116 13.22 -11.62 -3.46
CA LYS A 116 14.48 -11.05 -3.93
C LYS A 116 15.14 -10.14 -2.90
N VAL A 117 14.47 -9.84 -1.79
CA VAL A 117 15.02 -9.07 -0.68
C VAL A 117 16.00 -9.95 0.08
N ASP A 118 17.23 -9.49 0.25
CA ASP A 118 18.34 -10.25 0.84
C ASP A 118 18.71 -9.81 2.26
N PHE A 119 17.91 -8.94 2.87
CA PHE A 119 18.05 -8.51 4.26
C PHE A 119 16.84 -8.93 5.10
N TYR A 120 17.06 -9.07 6.41
CA TYR A 120 16.01 -9.39 7.35
C TYR A 120 15.09 -8.18 7.59
N PHE A 121 13.78 -8.41 7.60
CA PHE A 121 12.74 -7.40 7.84
C PHE A 121 11.59 -7.89 8.73
N GLY A 122 11.75 -9.05 9.38
CA GLY A 122 10.67 -9.69 10.13
C GLY A 122 10.20 -8.92 11.37
N ASP A 123 11.03 -8.02 11.90
CA ASP A 123 10.79 -7.14 13.04
C ASP A 123 10.46 -5.68 12.63
N GLU A 124 10.30 -5.42 11.34
CA GLU A 124 9.88 -4.09 10.89
C GLU A 124 8.43 -3.83 11.31
N HIS A 125 8.17 -2.66 11.90
CA HIS A 125 6.91 -2.31 12.54
C HIS A 125 5.66 -2.64 11.69
N TYR A 126 5.67 -2.28 10.41
CA TYR A 126 4.52 -2.49 9.53
C TYR A 126 4.32 -3.96 9.14
N VAL A 127 5.38 -4.77 9.16
CA VAL A 127 5.31 -6.23 8.94
C VAL A 127 4.60 -6.88 10.12
N GLU A 128 4.97 -6.51 11.34
CA GLU A 128 4.30 -6.96 12.57
C GLU A 128 2.81 -6.55 12.55
N VAL A 129 2.50 -5.30 12.17
CA VAL A 129 1.10 -4.85 12.05
C VAL A 129 0.30 -5.71 11.08
N ILE A 130 0.87 -6.10 9.93
CA ILE A 130 0.18 -6.98 8.97
C ILE A 130 -0.03 -8.37 9.56
N LYS A 131 0.99 -8.96 10.17
CA LYS A 131 0.89 -10.29 10.78
C LYS A 131 -0.15 -10.34 11.91
N ASP A 132 -0.24 -9.29 12.72
CA ASP A 132 -1.13 -9.26 13.87
C ASP A 132 -2.57 -8.86 13.53
N LYS A 133 -2.75 -7.78 12.75
CA LYS A 133 -4.09 -7.22 12.48
C LYS A 133 -4.72 -7.78 11.21
N TYR A 134 -3.91 -8.15 10.23
CA TYR A 134 -4.35 -8.62 8.92
C TYR A 134 -3.80 -10.02 8.57
N PRO A 135 -3.76 -11.01 9.50
CA PRO A 135 -3.11 -12.31 9.26
C PRO A 135 -3.70 -13.11 8.10
N LYS A 136 -4.97 -12.85 7.78
CA LYS A 136 -5.74 -13.51 6.72
C LYS A 136 -5.80 -12.69 5.42
N SER A 137 -5.19 -11.51 5.36
CA SER A 137 -5.03 -10.80 4.09
C SER A 137 -4.01 -11.52 3.21
N GLY A 138 -4.01 -11.19 1.93
CA GLY A 138 -3.05 -11.69 0.96
C GLY A 138 -1.60 -11.44 1.36
N LEU A 139 -1.28 -10.25 1.88
CA LEU A 139 0.05 -10.00 2.44
C LEU A 139 0.30 -10.77 3.73
N GLY A 140 -0.70 -10.92 4.60
CA GLY A 140 -0.59 -11.77 5.79
C GLY A 140 -0.23 -13.22 5.43
N ILE A 141 -0.85 -13.76 4.38
CA ILE A 141 -0.54 -15.09 3.84
C ILE A 141 0.90 -15.13 3.33
N ILE A 142 1.31 -14.19 2.47
CA ILE A 142 2.69 -14.13 1.94
C ILE A 142 3.72 -14.12 3.09
N LEU A 143 3.50 -13.28 4.11
CA LEU A 143 4.43 -13.08 5.21
C LEU A 143 4.49 -14.24 6.20
N ASN A 144 3.49 -15.12 6.21
CA ASN A 144 3.47 -16.32 7.04
C ASN A 144 4.14 -17.52 6.32
N ASP A 145 4.22 -17.47 5.00
CA ASP A 145 4.86 -18.51 4.16
C ASP A 145 6.37 -18.27 3.96
N MET A 146 6.89 -17.11 4.39
CA MET A 146 8.31 -16.72 4.35
C MET A 146 9.01 -16.93 5.70
#